data_AF-A0A8J8JML0-F1
#
_entry.id   AF-A0A8J8JML0-F1
#
_cell.length_a   1.000
_cell.length_b   1.000
_cell.length_c   1.000
_cell.angle_alpha   90.00
_cell.angle_beta   90.00
_cell.angle_gamma   90.00
#
_symmetry.space_group_name_H-M   'P 1'
#
loop_
_entity.id
_entity.type
_entity.pdbx_description
1 polymer ?
#
loop_
_entity_poly.entity_id
_entity_poly.type
_entity_poly.pdbx_seq_one_letter_code
_entity_poly.pdbx_strand_id
1 'polypeptide(L)'
;MDSIEEKRVYGDRTGATRVYVASSLGVVRVNVSGETVGEFGLETRCDAVDVAATDATVAVATAEDVRLLEPSAADPDPVDTGFGPATAVGADGSELLAASPDGRVARREDGTWTTLASGFEPTVRAIDGDLLATDRGVYRVHDGGLDHAGLDDVADVSAPGVPLAATADGLYKLGNGWMAALEGPFDVVAADPRSEPGSLRRAHAVSETGILEYGADAGEWRELAAPGGIVDVGYGDATYAVTADGTFLAATDDGWRSQVLGIDGVAGLAVHTA
;
A
#
# COMPACT_ATOMS: atom_id res chain seq x y z
N MET A 1 -47.06 -20.22 19.39
CA MET A 1 -45.90 -20.51 20.23
C MET A 1 -44.75 -20.68 19.28
N ASP A 2 -44.03 -19.59 19.10
CA ASP A 2 -42.96 -19.39 18.15
C ASP A 2 -41.75 -20.24 18.51
N SER A 3 -41.21 -20.97 17.53
CA SER A 3 -39.83 -21.42 17.55
C SER A 3 -39.18 -20.87 16.29
N ILE A 4 -38.77 -19.62 16.35
CA ILE A 4 -37.81 -19.05 15.41
C ILE A 4 -36.51 -19.83 15.63
N GLU A 5 -36.17 -20.68 14.67
CA GLU A 5 -34.81 -21.21 14.54
C GLU A 5 -33.92 -20.02 14.14
N GLU A 6 -33.28 -19.40 15.14
CA GLU A 6 -32.11 -18.56 14.92
C GLU A 6 -31.00 -19.42 14.31
N LYS A 7 -30.96 -19.43 12.97
CA LYS A 7 -29.80 -19.89 12.22
C LYS A 7 -28.65 -18.94 12.50
N ARG A 8 -27.74 -19.36 13.38
CA ARG A 8 -26.40 -18.80 13.51
C ARG A 8 -25.67 -18.92 12.17
N VAL A 9 -25.65 -17.83 11.41
CA VAL A 9 -24.73 -17.66 10.28
C VAL A 9 -23.42 -17.15 10.87
N TYR A 10 -22.63 -18.04 11.46
CA TYR A 10 -21.18 -17.89 11.45
C TYR A 10 -20.70 -18.74 10.29
N GLY A 11 -20.80 -18.17 9.08
CA GLY A 11 -20.13 -18.75 7.93
C GLY A 11 -18.62 -18.64 8.17
N ASP A 12 -17.91 -19.74 7.92
CA ASP A 12 -16.45 -19.78 7.87
C ASP A 12 -15.93 -18.58 7.07
N ARG A 13 -15.05 -17.79 7.69
CA ARG A 13 -14.49 -16.53 7.15
C ARG A 13 -13.34 -16.78 6.17
N THR A 14 -13.37 -17.92 5.49
CA THR A 14 -12.28 -18.43 4.65
C THR A 14 -12.46 -17.87 3.24
N GLY A 15 -11.58 -16.95 2.84
CA GLY A 15 -11.52 -16.41 1.47
C GLY A 15 -11.98 -14.96 1.28
N ALA A 16 -12.23 -14.19 2.35
CA ALA A 16 -12.42 -12.73 2.22
C ALA A 16 -11.05 -12.03 2.20
N THR A 17 -10.82 -11.20 1.19
CA THR A 17 -9.67 -10.30 1.16
C THR A 17 -9.81 -9.28 2.28
N ARG A 18 -8.71 -8.94 2.95
CA ARG A 18 -8.69 -7.93 4.02
C ARG A 18 -7.87 -6.75 3.56
N VAL A 19 -8.42 -5.55 3.72
CA VAL A 19 -7.69 -4.31 3.45
C VAL A 19 -7.53 -3.54 4.74
N TYR A 20 -6.31 -3.10 5.03
CA TYR A 20 -5.98 -2.35 6.23
C TYR A 20 -5.72 -0.91 5.84
N VAL A 21 -6.44 0.03 6.41
CA VAL A 21 -6.34 1.47 6.10
C VAL A 21 -5.68 2.18 7.27
N ALA A 22 -4.51 2.78 7.05
CA ALA A 22 -3.81 3.60 8.03
C ALA A 22 -4.44 5.00 8.11
N SER A 23 -4.60 5.49 9.33
CA SER A 23 -5.12 6.82 9.60
C SER A 23 -4.60 7.38 10.92
N SER A 24 -4.80 8.67 11.13
CA SER A 24 -4.49 9.37 12.39
C SER A 24 -5.25 8.83 13.62
N LEU A 25 -6.38 8.13 13.41
CA LEU A 25 -7.13 7.45 14.46
C LEU A 25 -6.57 6.05 14.78
N GLY A 26 -5.96 5.40 13.78
CA GLY A 26 -5.46 4.04 13.84
C GLY A 26 -5.65 3.27 12.55
N VAL A 27 -5.63 1.94 12.64
CA VAL A 27 -5.76 1.06 11.48
C VAL A 27 -7.14 0.45 11.43
N VAL A 28 -7.86 0.68 10.32
CA VAL A 28 -9.18 0.09 10.06
C VAL A 28 -9.01 -1.11 9.15
N ARG A 29 -9.47 -2.29 9.57
CA ARG A 29 -9.60 -3.45 8.69
C ARG A 29 -10.95 -3.39 8.00
N VAL A 30 -10.95 -3.59 6.69
CA VAL A 30 -12.12 -3.75 5.83
C VAL A 30 -12.10 -5.15 5.25
N ASN A 31 -13.16 -5.94 5.49
CA ASN A 31 -13.33 -7.22 4.83
C ASN A 31 -14.04 -7.00 3.50
N VAL A 32 -13.46 -7.51 2.41
CA VAL A 32 -13.99 -7.33 1.06
C VAL A 32 -14.05 -8.67 0.32
N SER A 33 -15.04 -8.79 -0.56
CA SER A 33 -15.23 -9.93 -1.46
C SER A 33 -15.48 -9.40 -2.86
N GLY A 34 -14.44 -9.40 -3.70
CA GLY A 34 -14.46 -8.66 -4.96
C GLY A 34 -14.69 -7.17 -4.69
N GLU A 35 -15.71 -6.59 -5.30
CA GLU A 35 -16.16 -5.20 -5.06
C GLU A 35 -17.10 -5.01 -3.85
N THR A 36 -17.53 -6.09 -3.21
CA THR A 36 -18.49 -6.01 -2.11
C THR A 36 -17.77 -5.71 -0.81
N VAL A 37 -18.07 -4.55 -0.23
CA VAL A 37 -17.58 -4.15 1.09
C VAL A 37 -18.42 -4.81 2.18
N GLY A 38 -17.76 -5.59 3.03
CA GLY A 38 -18.35 -6.27 4.18
C GLY A 38 -18.17 -5.49 5.48
N GLU A 39 -17.87 -6.21 6.57
CA GLU A 39 -17.59 -5.62 7.87
C GLU A 39 -16.25 -4.88 7.87
N PHE A 40 -16.24 -3.69 8.46
CA PHE A 40 -15.03 -2.96 8.78
C PHE A 40 -15.02 -2.50 10.24
N GLY A 41 -13.83 -2.35 10.80
CA GLY A 41 -13.64 -1.97 12.19
C GLY A 41 -12.22 -1.52 12.49
N LEU A 42 -12.07 -0.77 13.57
CA LEU A 42 -10.77 -0.32 14.06
C LEU A 42 -10.05 -1.50 14.73
N GLU A 43 -8.93 -1.93 14.16
CA GLU A 43 -8.09 -3.01 14.71
C GLU A 43 -7.22 -2.50 15.85
N THR A 44 -6.63 -1.32 15.68
CA THR A 44 -5.80 -0.71 16.71
C THR A 44 -5.85 0.81 16.65
N ARG A 45 -5.72 1.44 17.82
CA ARG A 45 -5.60 2.91 17.95
C ARG A 45 -4.14 3.31 17.98
N CYS A 46 -3.74 4.11 17.02
CA CYS A 46 -2.43 4.74 16.94
C CYS A 46 -2.47 5.87 15.91
N ASP A 47 -1.47 6.74 15.90
CA ASP A 47 -1.25 7.67 14.81
C ASP A 47 -0.44 6.93 13.73
N ALA A 48 -1.17 6.23 12.83
CA ALA A 48 -0.56 5.40 11.80
C ALA A 48 -0.21 6.27 10.59
N VAL A 49 1.09 6.33 10.28
CA VAL A 49 1.60 7.18 9.19
C VAL A 49 1.86 6.40 7.91
N ASP A 50 1.90 5.07 7.97
CA ASP A 50 2.03 4.19 6.82
C ASP A 50 1.65 2.73 7.18
N VAL A 51 1.32 1.91 6.18
CA VAL A 51 0.95 0.50 6.35
C VAL A 51 1.40 -0.36 5.18
N ALA A 52 1.94 -1.55 5.48
CA ALA A 52 2.31 -2.54 4.48
C ALA A 52 1.84 -3.94 4.91
N ALA A 53 1.57 -4.82 3.95
CA ALA A 53 1.12 -6.19 4.22
C ALA A 53 2.02 -7.21 3.51
N THR A 54 2.35 -8.27 4.25
CA THR A 54 2.87 -9.54 3.72
C THR A 54 1.78 -10.60 3.89
N ASP A 55 1.97 -11.80 3.36
CA ASP A 55 1.02 -12.91 3.57
C ASP A 55 0.80 -13.25 5.05
N ALA A 56 1.78 -12.98 5.92
CA ALA A 56 1.76 -13.37 7.33
C ALA A 56 1.41 -12.24 8.30
N THR A 57 1.72 -10.98 7.97
CA THR A 57 1.60 -9.85 8.91
C THR A 57 1.31 -8.54 8.20
N VAL A 58 0.74 -7.60 8.94
CA VAL A 58 0.57 -6.20 8.53
C VAL A 58 1.46 -5.34 9.41
N ALA A 59 2.37 -4.60 8.78
CA ALA A 59 3.25 -3.64 9.43
C ALA A 59 2.60 -2.25 9.43
N VAL A 60 2.73 -1.55 10.55
CA VAL A 60 2.18 -0.20 10.76
C VAL A 60 3.33 0.69 11.22
N ALA A 61 3.64 1.73 10.44
CA ALA A 61 4.60 2.75 10.85
C ALA A 61 3.93 3.74 11.81
N THR A 62 4.59 4.02 12.93
CA THR A 62 4.19 5.11 13.84
C THR A 62 5.40 5.93 14.27
N ALA A 63 5.13 7.06 14.93
CA ALA A 63 6.16 7.90 15.54
C ALA A 63 6.93 7.23 16.70
N GLU A 64 6.56 6.00 17.10
CA GLU A 64 7.10 5.29 18.26
C GLU A 64 7.84 4.03 17.85
N ASP A 65 7.20 3.19 17.02
CA ASP A 65 7.77 1.93 16.52
C ASP A 65 7.12 1.51 15.18
N VAL A 66 7.73 0.55 14.49
CA VAL A 66 6.99 -0.30 13.55
C VAL A 66 6.27 -1.37 14.37
N ARG A 67 4.94 -1.44 14.24
CA ARG A 67 4.08 -2.41 14.93
C ARG A 67 3.56 -3.47 13.95
N LEU A 68 3.45 -4.72 14.41
CA LEU A 68 2.90 -5.82 13.63
C LEU A 68 1.51 -6.20 14.13
N LEU A 69 0.57 -6.31 13.19
CA LEU A 69 -0.71 -6.97 13.38
C LEU A 69 -0.63 -8.38 12.79
N GLU A 70 -1.24 -9.36 13.46
CA GLU A 70 -1.37 -10.73 12.98
C GLU A 70 -2.78 -10.96 12.40
N PRO A 71 -2.98 -10.94 11.08
CA PRO A 71 -4.32 -11.03 10.47
C PRO A 71 -5.12 -12.29 10.82
N SER A 72 -4.44 -13.38 11.20
CA SER A 72 -5.07 -14.65 11.58
C SER A 72 -5.51 -14.71 13.04
N ALA A 73 -5.05 -13.78 13.89
CA ALA A 73 -5.43 -13.76 15.29
C ALA A 73 -6.86 -13.21 15.46
N ALA A 74 -7.59 -13.74 16.44
CA ALA A 74 -8.97 -13.31 16.70
C ALA A 74 -9.06 -11.91 17.33
N ASP A 75 -8.03 -11.52 18.07
CA ASP A 75 -7.89 -10.24 18.77
C ASP A 75 -6.38 -9.96 18.98
N PRO A 76 -5.62 -9.64 17.91
CA PRO A 76 -4.19 -9.38 18.03
C PRO A 76 -3.95 -8.01 18.66
N ASP A 77 -3.33 -8.00 19.84
CA ASP A 77 -2.61 -6.82 20.28
C ASP A 77 -1.44 -6.57 19.31
N PRO A 78 -1.25 -5.34 18.81
CA PRO A 78 -0.10 -5.02 17.98
C PRO A 78 1.21 -5.28 18.73
N VAL A 79 2.19 -5.87 18.03
CA VAL A 79 3.50 -6.17 18.61
C VAL A 79 4.53 -5.18 18.10
N ASP A 80 5.15 -4.45 19.03
CA ASP A 80 6.31 -3.59 18.79
C ASP A 80 7.50 -4.45 18.30
N THR A 81 8.20 -3.98 17.26
CA THR A 81 9.32 -4.70 16.65
C THR A 81 10.69 -4.24 17.15
N GLY A 82 10.76 -3.11 17.86
CA GLY A 82 12.00 -2.48 18.28
C GLY A 82 12.76 -1.79 17.14
N PHE A 83 12.08 -1.44 16.03
CA PHE A 83 12.67 -0.59 15.00
C PHE A 83 12.88 0.84 15.52
N GLY A 84 11.93 1.32 16.34
CA GLY A 84 11.80 2.73 16.73
C GLY A 84 10.92 3.50 15.74
N PRO A 85 10.88 4.84 15.83
CA PRO A 85 10.03 5.68 14.99
C PRO A 85 10.23 5.39 13.51
N ALA A 86 9.13 5.26 12.76
CA ALA A 86 9.12 5.00 11.32
C ALA A 86 8.26 5.99 10.57
N THR A 87 8.68 6.34 9.35
CA THR A 87 7.95 7.21 8.43
C THR A 87 7.42 6.47 7.22
N ALA A 88 8.01 5.32 6.87
CA ALA A 88 7.55 4.48 5.77
C ALA A 88 7.83 3.01 6.06
N VAL A 89 6.95 2.12 5.61
CA VAL A 89 7.08 0.67 5.63
C VAL A 89 6.70 0.09 4.27
N GLY A 90 7.34 -1.00 3.87
CA GLY A 90 7.02 -1.69 2.62
C GLY A 90 7.22 -3.19 2.75
N ALA A 91 6.55 -3.96 1.90
CA ALA A 91 6.72 -5.39 1.81
C ALA A 91 7.63 -5.76 0.63
N ASP A 92 8.55 -6.70 0.86
CA ASP A 92 9.38 -7.32 -0.16
C ASP A 92 9.24 -8.84 -0.04
N GLY A 93 8.22 -9.37 -0.73
CA GLY A 93 7.78 -10.76 -0.55
C GLY A 93 7.28 -11.00 0.89
N SER A 94 7.98 -11.88 1.62
CA SER A 94 7.68 -12.17 3.03
C SER A 94 8.43 -11.26 4.02
N GLU A 95 9.33 -10.42 3.53
CA GLU A 95 10.14 -9.53 4.34
C GLU A 95 9.53 -8.13 4.41
N LEU A 96 9.97 -7.35 5.39
CA LEU A 96 9.55 -5.97 5.55
C LEU A 96 10.76 -5.03 5.44
N LEU A 97 10.52 -3.86 4.88
CA LEU A 97 11.43 -2.72 4.93
C LEU A 97 10.81 -1.62 5.77
N ALA A 98 11.64 -0.87 6.47
CA ALA A 98 11.21 0.32 7.19
C ALA A 98 12.27 1.43 7.09
N ALA A 99 11.79 2.66 7.01
CA ALA A 99 12.59 3.87 7.06
C ALA A 99 12.20 4.71 8.28
N SER A 100 13.20 5.22 8.97
CA SER A 100 13.04 6.10 10.12
C SER A 100 13.24 7.58 9.74
N PRO A 101 12.74 8.52 10.54
CA PRO A 101 12.91 9.95 10.29
C PRO A 101 14.38 10.43 10.43
N ASP A 102 15.26 9.65 11.08
CA ASP A 102 16.69 9.95 11.23
C ASP A 102 17.56 9.24 10.18
N GLY A 103 16.95 8.66 9.14
CA GLY A 103 17.67 8.07 8.00
C GLY A 103 18.18 6.66 8.26
N ARG A 104 17.64 5.93 9.22
CA ARG A 104 17.85 4.48 9.30
C ARG A 104 16.92 3.82 8.28
N VAL A 105 17.49 2.97 7.44
CA VAL A 105 16.71 2.05 6.60
C VAL A 105 17.12 0.64 6.99
N ALA A 106 16.15 -0.22 7.29
CA ALA A 106 16.42 -1.61 7.67
C ALA A 106 15.44 -2.59 7.03
N ARG A 107 15.90 -3.82 6.90
CA ARG A 107 15.12 -4.98 6.46
C ARG A 107 14.82 -5.87 7.65
N ARG A 108 13.60 -6.38 7.76
CA ARG A 108 13.19 -7.35 8.77
C ARG A 108 13.00 -8.71 8.14
N GLU A 109 13.85 -9.64 8.55
CA GLU A 109 13.82 -11.05 8.17
C GLU A 109 13.82 -11.89 9.45
N ASP A 110 13.01 -12.96 9.50
CA ASP A 110 12.95 -13.89 10.64
C ASP A 110 12.85 -13.22 12.02
N GLY A 111 12.07 -12.14 12.11
CA GLY A 111 11.87 -11.42 13.36
C GLY A 111 12.90 -10.33 13.68
N THR A 112 13.94 -10.19 12.88
CA THR A 112 15.12 -9.39 13.22
C THR A 112 15.37 -8.28 12.21
N TRP A 113 15.63 -7.07 12.71
CA TRP A 113 16.02 -5.92 11.87
C TRP A 113 17.52 -5.93 11.55
N THR A 114 17.84 -5.95 10.26
CA THR A 114 19.19 -5.73 9.72
C THR A 114 19.24 -4.36 9.06
N THR A 115 20.09 -3.48 9.57
CA THR A 115 20.25 -2.12 9.04
C THR A 115 20.96 -2.14 7.68
N LEU A 116 20.32 -1.57 6.65
CA LEU A 116 20.86 -1.40 5.31
C LEU A 116 21.60 -0.07 5.16
N ALA A 117 21.11 0.98 5.85
CA ALA A 117 21.73 2.29 5.89
C ALA A 117 21.54 2.94 7.27
N SER A 118 22.55 3.68 7.73
CA SER A 118 22.49 4.52 8.93
C SER A 118 22.83 5.96 8.54
N GLY A 119 21.96 6.91 8.87
CA GLY A 119 22.13 8.32 8.45
C GLY A 119 21.95 8.51 6.95
N PHE A 120 21.01 7.78 6.35
CA PHE A 120 20.58 7.97 4.97
C PHE A 120 19.94 9.36 4.84
N GLU A 121 20.61 10.24 4.09
CA GLU A 121 20.22 11.65 3.94
C GLU A 121 18.91 11.88 3.16
N PRO A 122 18.57 11.10 2.11
CA PRO A 122 17.27 11.24 1.45
C PRO A 122 16.11 10.88 2.39
N THR A 123 15.04 11.65 2.29
CA THR A 123 13.77 11.36 2.99
C THR A 123 13.00 10.31 2.21
N VAL A 124 12.78 9.15 2.82
CA VAL A 124 11.96 8.07 2.23
C VAL A 124 10.48 8.41 2.37
N ARG A 125 9.75 8.35 1.26
CA ARG A 125 8.32 8.68 1.16
C ARG A 125 7.42 7.47 0.99
N ALA A 126 7.88 6.47 0.24
CA ALA A 126 7.16 5.23 0.00
C ALA A 126 8.14 4.07 -0.25
N ILE A 127 7.70 2.84 0.02
CA ILE A 127 8.48 1.63 -0.19
C ILE A 127 7.57 0.55 -0.80
N ASP A 128 7.94 0.01 -1.96
CA ASP A 128 7.30 -1.16 -2.56
C ASP A 128 8.35 -2.11 -3.11
N GLY A 129 8.33 -3.38 -2.67
CA GLY A 129 9.35 -4.37 -2.99
C GLY A 129 10.74 -3.89 -2.60
N ASP A 130 11.67 -3.93 -3.57
CA ASP A 130 13.05 -3.48 -3.39
C ASP A 130 13.25 -1.97 -3.61
N LEU A 131 12.19 -1.20 -3.86
CA LEU A 131 12.26 0.21 -4.26
C LEU A 131 11.88 1.15 -3.14
N LEU A 132 12.60 2.27 -3.06
CA LEU A 132 12.31 3.38 -2.16
C LEU A 132 12.09 4.66 -3.00
N ALA A 133 10.92 5.26 -2.87
CA ALA A 133 10.67 6.62 -3.32
C ALA A 133 11.30 7.61 -2.32
N THR A 134 12.09 8.57 -2.81
CA THR A 134 12.70 9.59 -1.96
C THR A 134 12.67 10.97 -2.60
N ASP A 135 12.89 11.99 -1.77
CA ASP A 135 13.11 13.38 -2.22
C ASP A 135 14.36 13.56 -3.11
N ARG A 136 15.22 12.54 -3.26
CA ARG A 136 16.41 12.56 -4.12
C ARG A 136 16.43 11.43 -5.16
N GLY A 137 15.25 10.97 -5.57
CA GLY A 137 15.08 9.95 -6.60
C GLY A 137 14.69 8.58 -6.05
N VAL A 138 14.78 7.57 -6.91
CA VAL A 138 14.53 6.17 -6.53
C VAL A 138 15.82 5.56 -5.98
N TYR A 139 15.72 4.82 -4.89
CA TYR A 139 16.77 3.94 -4.41
C TYR A 139 16.30 2.50 -4.47
N ARG A 140 17.25 1.56 -4.65
CA ARG A 140 16.98 0.12 -4.64
C ARG A 140 17.78 -0.57 -3.55
N VAL A 141 17.14 -1.48 -2.84
CA VAL A 141 17.82 -2.42 -1.95
C VAL A 141 18.60 -3.42 -2.79
N HIS A 142 19.92 -3.45 -2.62
CA HIS A 142 20.80 -4.38 -3.33
C HIS A 142 22.01 -4.73 -2.47
N ASP A 143 22.38 -6.01 -2.45
CA ASP A 143 23.56 -6.53 -1.74
C ASP A 143 23.69 -6.06 -0.26
N GLY A 144 22.55 -5.92 0.43
CA GLY A 144 22.51 -5.48 1.83
C GLY A 144 22.70 -3.98 2.05
N GLY A 145 22.62 -3.17 0.99
CA GLY A 145 22.69 -1.71 1.02
C GLY A 145 21.63 -1.04 0.14
N LEU A 146 21.84 0.25 -0.14
CA LEU A 146 20.97 1.07 -0.98
C LEU A 146 21.77 1.68 -2.13
N ASP A 147 21.30 1.47 -3.36
CA ASP A 147 21.87 2.06 -4.57
C ASP A 147 20.91 3.12 -5.15
N HIS A 148 21.44 4.27 -5.57
CA HIS A 148 20.65 5.26 -6.31
C HIS A 148 20.30 4.70 -7.70
N ALA A 149 19.02 4.68 -8.02
CA ALA A 149 18.47 4.07 -9.23
C ALA A 149 17.96 5.12 -10.24
N GLY A 150 18.23 6.41 -10.02
CA GLY A 150 17.85 7.50 -10.93
C GLY A 150 16.63 8.29 -10.47
N LEU A 151 16.16 9.18 -11.35
CA LEU A 151 15.17 10.22 -11.06
C LEU A 151 15.62 11.18 -9.94
N ASP A 152 14.74 12.13 -9.65
CA ASP A 152 14.83 13.10 -8.56
C ASP A 152 13.41 13.33 -8.04
N ASP A 153 13.26 13.68 -6.77
CA ASP A 153 11.97 14.05 -6.15
C ASP A 153 10.79 13.10 -6.48
N VAL A 154 10.89 11.84 -6.03
CA VAL A 154 9.91 10.79 -6.31
C VAL A 154 8.90 10.73 -5.18
N ALA A 155 7.61 10.80 -5.51
CA ALA A 155 6.52 10.75 -4.55
C ALA A 155 6.23 9.30 -4.11
N ASP A 156 6.13 8.40 -5.09
CA ASP A 156 5.71 7.02 -4.86
C ASP A 156 6.33 6.07 -5.91
N VAL A 157 6.41 4.78 -5.58
CA VAL A 157 6.97 3.73 -6.44
C VAL A 157 6.09 2.48 -6.41
N SER A 158 6.08 1.74 -7.52
CA SER A 158 5.52 0.40 -7.53
C SER A 158 6.46 -0.60 -8.23
N ALA A 159 6.76 -1.71 -7.57
CA ALA A 159 7.71 -2.72 -8.03
C ALA A 159 7.15 -3.79 -9.00
N PRO A 160 5.89 -4.28 -8.84
CA PRO A 160 5.38 -5.38 -9.65
C PRO A 160 5.41 -5.17 -11.17
N GLY A 161 5.78 -6.22 -11.90
CA GLY A 161 5.77 -6.23 -13.36
C GLY A 161 6.87 -5.36 -13.97
N VAL A 162 6.51 -4.12 -14.33
CA VAL A 162 7.45 -3.08 -14.78
C VAL A 162 7.48 -2.01 -13.70
N PRO A 163 8.62 -1.77 -13.03
CA PRO A 163 8.68 -0.76 -12.00
C PRO A 163 8.21 0.61 -12.46
N LEU A 164 7.38 1.25 -11.64
CA LEU A 164 6.83 2.57 -11.87
C LEU A 164 7.28 3.55 -10.79
N ALA A 165 7.36 4.83 -11.13
CA ALA A 165 7.66 5.91 -10.21
C ALA A 165 6.80 7.14 -10.53
N ALA A 166 6.13 7.67 -9.52
CA ALA A 166 5.33 8.89 -9.59
C ALA A 166 6.17 10.09 -9.13
N THR A 167 6.08 11.20 -9.88
CA THR A 167 6.81 12.45 -9.59
C THR A 167 5.94 13.65 -9.92
N ALA A 168 6.37 14.85 -9.53
CA ALA A 168 5.73 16.10 -9.92
C ALA A 168 5.78 16.39 -11.44
N ASP A 169 6.71 15.78 -12.17
CA ASP A 169 6.89 16.01 -13.61
C ASP A 169 6.20 14.97 -14.49
N GLY A 170 6.00 13.76 -13.96
CA GLY A 170 5.48 12.65 -14.74
C GLY A 170 5.40 11.32 -13.99
N LEU A 171 4.71 10.39 -14.62
CA LEU A 171 4.78 8.97 -14.28
C LEU A 171 5.87 8.33 -15.14
N TYR A 172 6.81 7.62 -14.51
CA TYR A 172 7.92 6.95 -15.17
C TYR A 172 7.80 5.44 -15.05
N LYS A 173 8.29 4.73 -16.07
CA LYS A 173 8.45 3.27 -16.08
C LYS A 173 9.90 2.87 -16.31
N LEU A 174 10.36 1.82 -15.62
CA LEU A 174 11.73 1.33 -15.74
C LEU A 174 11.88 0.36 -16.92
N GLY A 175 12.76 0.71 -17.86
CA GLY A 175 13.22 -0.17 -18.95
C GLY A 175 14.74 -0.16 -19.02
N ASN A 176 15.31 0.37 -20.11
CA ASN A 176 16.75 0.66 -20.21
C ASN A 176 17.17 1.94 -19.46
N GLY A 177 16.53 2.18 -18.31
CA GLY A 177 16.44 3.48 -17.63
C GLY A 177 14.98 3.92 -17.47
N TRP A 178 14.76 4.97 -16.69
CA TRP A 178 13.44 5.55 -16.48
C TRP A 178 12.95 6.28 -17.73
N MET A 179 11.76 5.92 -18.20
CA MET A 179 11.11 6.52 -19.36
C MET A 179 9.77 7.09 -18.96
N ALA A 180 9.48 8.32 -19.36
CA ALA A 180 8.17 8.93 -19.14
C ALA A 180 7.07 8.08 -19.80
N ALA A 181 6.08 7.69 -19.01
CA ALA A 181 4.87 7.02 -19.44
C ALA A 181 3.73 8.03 -19.59
N LEU A 182 3.64 9.00 -18.68
CA LEU A 182 2.69 10.12 -18.69
C LEU A 182 3.41 11.39 -18.24
N GLU A 183 3.00 12.53 -18.79
CA GLU A 183 3.44 13.85 -18.32
C GLU A 183 2.47 14.39 -17.26
N GLY A 184 3.00 15.22 -16.35
CA GLY A 184 2.22 15.89 -15.29
C GLY A 184 2.43 15.27 -13.91
N PRO A 185 1.93 15.94 -12.85
CA PRO A 185 2.17 15.52 -11.48
C PRO A 185 1.37 14.26 -11.15
N PHE A 186 2.05 13.29 -10.54
CA PHE A 186 1.46 12.10 -9.95
C PHE A 186 2.00 11.91 -8.55
N ASP A 187 1.11 11.59 -7.61
CA ASP A 187 1.44 11.41 -6.20
C ASP A 187 1.40 9.94 -5.78
N VAL A 188 0.63 9.12 -6.49
CA VAL A 188 0.42 7.69 -6.17
C VAL A 188 0.57 6.86 -7.43
N VAL A 189 1.23 5.70 -7.30
CA VAL A 189 1.26 4.67 -8.34
C VAL A 189 1.22 3.27 -7.75
N ALA A 190 0.36 2.42 -8.30
CA ALA A 190 0.30 1.01 -7.92
C ALA A 190 0.13 0.11 -9.13
N ALA A 191 0.89 -0.98 -9.20
CA ALA A 191 0.73 -2.03 -10.19
C ALA A 191 0.11 -3.30 -9.56
N ASP A 192 -0.71 -4.01 -10.32
CA ASP A 192 -1.28 -5.29 -9.89
C ASP A 192 -0.14 -6.28 -9.62
N PRO A 193 -0.03 -6.86 -8.40
CA PRO A 193 1.02 -7.80 -8.03
C PRO A 193 1.01 -9.08 -8.87
N ARG A 194 -0.09 -9.36 -9.60
CA ARG A 194 -0.18 -10.46 -10.57
C ARG A 194 0.46 -10.11 -11.93
N SER A 195 1.09 -8.95 -12.07
CA SER A 195 1.85 -8.56 -13.25
C SER A 195 3.16 -9.37 -13.36
N GLU A 196 3.47 -9.88 -14.55
CA GLU A 196 4.71 -10.66 -14.77
C GLU A 196 5.91 -9.74 -15.03
N PRO A 197 7.13 -10.11 -14.61
CA PRO A 197 8.33 -9.29 -14.82
C PRO A 197 8.47 -8.81 -16.26
N GLY A 198 8.57 -7.49 -16.45
CA GLY A 198 8.68 -6.86 -17.77
C GLY A 198 7.34 -6.56 -18.45
N SER A 199 6.21 -6.83 -17.81
CA SER A 199 4.87 -6.51 -18.30
C SER A 199 3.96 -6.00 -17.19
N LEU A 200 3.00 -5.14 -17.52
CA LEU A 200 1.95 -4.72 -16.60
C LEU A 200 0.65 -5.40 -16.99
N ARG A 201 -0.04 -5.99 -16.01
CA ARG A 201 -1.41 -6.48 -16.19
C ARG A 201 -2.41 -5.33 -16.07
N ARG A 202 -2.32 -4.61 -14.95
CA ARG A 202 -3.12 -3.44 -14.61
C ARG A 202 -2.27 -2.55 -13.71
N ALA A 203 -2.40 -1.24 -13.86
CA ALA A 203 -1.78 -0.27 -12.95
C ALA A 203 -2.70 0.94 -12.79
N HIS A 204 -2.57 1.66 -11.69
CA HIS A 204 -3.22 2.95 -11.49
C HIS A 204 -2.19 4.01 -11.13
N ALA A 205 -2.45 5.24 -11.57
CA ALA A 205 -1.70 6.42 -11.21
C ALA A 205 -2.67 7.53 -10.82
N VAL A 206 -2.41 8.21 -9.72
CA VAL A 206 -3.28 9.26 -9.20
C VAL A 206 -2.56 10.60 -9.23
N SER A 207 -3.28 11.60 -9.72
CA SER A 207 -2.91 13.01 -9.73
C SER A 207 -3.97 13.80 -8.98
N GLU A 208 -3.70 15.08 -8.71
CA GLU A 208 -4.72 16.01 -8.21
C GLU A 208 -5.98 16.08 -9.09
N THR A 209 -5.84 15.81 -10.39
CA THR A 209 -6.93 15.91 -11.37
C THR A 209 -7.78 14.66 -11.48
N GLY A 210 -7.32 13.53 -10.94
CA GLY A 210 -8.02 12.26 -11.00
C GLY A 210 -7.07 11.07 -11.12
N ILE A 211 -7.67 9.92 -11.44
CA ILE A 211 -7.00 8.62 -11.53
C ILE A 211 -6.97 8.14 -12.97
N LEU A 212 -5.82 7.61 -13.38
CA LEU A 212 -5.65 6.89 -14.63
C LEU A 212 -5.42 5.41 -14.35
N GLU A 213 -5.89 4.58 -15.26
CA GLU A 213 -5.66 3.14 -15.28
C GLU A 213 -4.89 2.74 -16.53
N TYR A 214 -3.88 1.91 -16.36
CA TYR A 214 -3.31 1.11 -17.43
C TYR A 214 -4.00 -0.25 -17.49
N GLY A 215 -4.48 -0.64 -18.67
CA GLY A 215 -5.02 -1.98 -18.93
C GLY A 215 -4.20 -2.71 -19.99
N ALA A 216 -3.73 -3.93 -19.70
CA ALA A 216 -2.88 -4.70 -20.62
C ALA A 216 -3.51 -4.93 -22.00
N ASP A 217 -4.83 -5.15 -22.07
CA ASP A 217 -5.54 -5.40 -23.33
C ASP A 217 -5.48 -4.20 -24.28
N ALA A 218 -5.53 -2.99 -23.72
CA ALA A 218 -5.45 -1.75 -24.49
C ALA A 218 -3.99 -1.28 -24.68
N GLY A 219 -3.11 -1.62 -23.73
CA GLY A 219 -1.71 -1.19 -23.74
C GLY A 219 -1.52 0.32 -23.53
N GLU A 220 -2.54 1.01 -23.00
CA GLU A 220 -2.57 2.45 -22.82
C GLU A 220 -3.16 2.84 -21.46
N TRP A 221 -2.87 4.07 -21.05
CA TRP A 221 -3.45 4.71 -19.87
C TRP A 221 -4.75 5.41 -20.25
N ARG A 222 -5.79 5.25 -19.41
CA ARG A 222 -7.10 5.87 -19.59
C ARG A 222 -7.56 6.50 -18.28
N GLU A 223 -8.21 7.66 -18.38
CA GLU A 223 -8.83 8.30 -17.22
C GLU A 223 -10.03 7.48 -16.72
N LEU A 224 -10.16 7.37 -15.40
CA LEU A 224 -11.32 6.77 -14.74
C LEU A 224 -12.11 7.81 -13.97
N ALA A 225 -13.43 7.72 -14.04
CA ALA A 225 -14.31 8.43 -13.13
C ALA A 225 -14.29 7.72 -11.76
N ALA A 226 -13.51 8.24 -10.81
CA ALA A 226 -13.51 7.76 -9.43
C ALA A 226 -13.99 8.85 -8.46
N PRO A 227 -14.58 8.46 -7.32
CA PRO A 227 -15.00 9.42 -6.30
C PRO A 227 -13.81 9.94 -5.48
N GLY A 228 -13.70 11.27 -5.39
CA GLY A 228 -12.85 11.94 -4.40
C GLY A 228 -11.35 11.96 -4.72
N GLY A 229 -10.58 12.57 -3.81
CA GLY A 229 -9.12 12.59 -3.85
C GLY A 229 -8.56 11.30 -3.27
N ILE A 230 -8.28 10.34 -4.14
CA ILE A 230 -7.63 9.06 -3.78
C ILE A 230 -6.22 9.35 -3.29
N VAL A 231 -5.83 8.73 -2.18
CA VAL A 231 -4.48 8.83 -1.61
C VAL A 231 -3.69 7.53 -1.70
N ASP A 232 -4.35 6.40 -1.97
CA ASP A 232 -3.66 5.13 -2.18
C ASP A 232 -4.54 4.11 -2.94
N VAL A 233 -3.90 3.17 -3.64
CA VAL A 233 -4.50 2.11 -4.45
C VAL A 233 -3.81 0.77 -4.17
N GLY A 234 -4.60 -0.28 -3.94
CA GLY A 234 -4.11 -1.64 -3.78
C GLY A 234 -4.94 -2.67 -4.55
N TYR A 235 -4.43 -3.90 -4.64
CA TYR A 235 -5.00 -4.95 -5.47
C TYR A 235 -5.25 -6.23 -4.68
N GLY A 236 -6.43 -6.83 -4.89
CA GLY A 236 -6.75 -8.20 -4.50
C GLY A 236 -7.61 -8.86 -5.56
N ASP A 237 -8.81 -9.30 -5.19
CA ASP A 237 -9.80 -9.79 -6.18
C ASP A 237 -10.43 -8.67 -7.01
N ALA A 238 -10.33 -7.43 -6.52
CA ALA A 238 -10.73 -6.20 -7.20
C ALA A 238 -9.63 -5.13 -6.98
N THR A 239 -9.84 -3.95 -7.57
CA THR A 239 -9.03 -2.77 -7.23
C THR A 239 -9.63 -2.10 -6.01
N TYR A 240 -8.80 -1.81 -5.02
CA TYR A 240 -9.17 -1.08 -3.82
C TYR A 240 -8.48 0.26 -3.80
N ALA A 241 -9.16 1.28 -3.30
CA ALA A 241 -8.57 2.60 -3.11
C ALA A 241 -9.13 3.23 -1.84
N VAL A 242 -8.44 4.24 -1.32
CA VAL A 242 -8.94 5.05 -0.21
C VAL A 242 -8.73 6.52 -0.52
N THR A 243 -9.70 7.34 -0.11
CA THR A 243 -9.64 8.78 -0.26
C THR A 243 -9.14 9.47 1.01
N ALA A 244 -8.62 10.69 0.87
CA ALA A 244 -8.14 11.49 1.99
C ALA A 244 -9.21 11.74 3.09
N ASP A 245 -10.49 11.71 2.72
CA ASP A 245 -11.64 11.92 3.62
C ASP A 245 -12.18 10.62 4.24
N GLY A 246 -11.45 9.51 4.13
CA GLY A 246 -11.80 8.25 4.80
C GLY A 246 -12.91 7.46 4.10
N THR A 247 -13.03 7.60 2.78
CA THR A 247 -13.91 6.75 1.97
C THR A 247 -13.11 5.60 1.35
N PHE A 248 -13.48 4.37 1.71
CA PHE A 248 -12.97 3.17 1.08
C PHE A 248 -13.69 2.92 -0.24
N LEU A 249 -12.94 2.55 -1.28
CA LEU A 249 -13.42 2.31 -2.62
C LEU A 249 -13.04 0.90 -3.09
N ALA A 250 -13.96 0.25 -3.79
CA ALA A 250 -13.70 -1.03 -4.44
C ALA A 250 -14.24 -1.00 -5.88
N ALA A 251 -13.44 -1.43 -6.85
CA ALA A 251 -13.80 -1.39 -8.26
C ALA A 251 -13.51 -2.68 -9.02
N THR A 252 -14.48 -3.03 -9.85
CA THR A 252 -14.38 -3.98 -10.97
C THR A 252 -14.72 -3.24 -12.27
N ASP A 253 -14.90 -3.98 -13.37
CA ASP A 253 -15.26 -3.40 -14.67
C ASP A 253 -16.60 -2.65 -14.65
N ASP A 254 -17.46 -2.94 -13.66
CA ASP A 254 -18.77 -2.29 -13.47
C ASP A 254 -18.69 -0.96 -12.70
N GLY A 255 -17.49 -0.53 -12.30
CA GLY A 255 -17.21 0.76 -11.67
C GLY A 255 -16.99 0.71 -10.16
N TRP A 256 -16.91 1.89 -9.55
CA TRP A 256 -16.56 2.06 -8.13
C TRP A 256 -17.76 1.90 -7.19
N ARG A 257 -17.55 1.17 -6.10
CA ARG A 257 -18.38 1.14 -4.89
C ARG A 257 -17.66 1.90 -3.79
N SER A 258 -18.40 2.64 -2.98
CA SER A 258 -17.86 3.48 -1.91
C SER A 258 -18.45 3.14 -0.55
N GLN A 259 -17.62 3.13 0.48
CA GLN A 259 -18.01 2.96 1.88
C GLN A 259 -17.25 3.96 2.76
N VAL A 260 -17.97 4.85 3.46
CA VAL A 260 -17.37 5.78 4.42
C VAL A 260 -16.95 5.02 5.69
N LEU A 261 -15.70 5.15 6.09
CA LEU A 261 -15.12 4.46 7.25
C LEU A 261 -15.23 5.26 8.56
N GLY A 262 -15.43 6.59 8.47
CA GLY A 262 -15.53 7.48 9.63
C GLY A 262 -14.18 7.78 10.28
N ILE A 263 -13.13 7.85 9.47
CA ILE A 263 -11.75 8.18 9.86
C ILE A 263 -11.25 9.39 9.07
N ASP A 264 -10.20 10.03 9.56
CA ASP A 264 -9.52 11.16 8.93
C ASP A 264 -7.99 11.01 9.02
N GLY A 265 -7.28 11.84 8.26
CA GLY A 265 -5.82 11.74 8.16
C GLY A 265 -5.39 10.38 7.62
N VAL A 266 -6.04 9.91 6.56
CA VAL A 266 -5.70 8.65 5.89
C VAL A 266 -4.30 8.76 5.28
N ALA A 267 -3.46 7.77 5.57
CA ALA A 267 -2.08 7.73 5.10
C ALA A 267 -1.87 6.72 3.95
N GLY A 268 -2.67 5.66 3.90
CA GLY A 268 -2.55 4.62 2.88
C GLY A 268 -3.38 3.39 3.20
N LEU A 269 -3.28 2.37 2.36
CA LEU A 269 -3.90 1.07 2.53
C LEU A 269 -2.94 -0.07 2.19
N ALA A 270 -3.15 -1.22 2.83
CA ALA A 270 -2.44 -2.45 2.49
C ALA A 270 -3.43 -3.59 2.28
N VAL A 271 -3.26 -4.35 1.21
CA VAL A 271 -4.10 -5.51 0.90
C VAL A 271 -3.44 -6.77 1.42
N HIS A 272 -4.14 -7.49 2.29
CA HIS A 272 -3.76 -8.80 2.80
C HIS A 272 -4.59 -9.87 2.08
N THR A 273 -3.92 -10.69 1.27
CA THR A 273 -4.51 -11.87 0.63
C THR A 273 -3.96 -13.12 1.31
N ALA A 274 -4.82 -13.83 2.05
CA ALA A 274 -4.50 -15.09 2.72
C ALA A 274 -4.74 -16.31 1.82
#